data_AF-A0A6G3MN11-F1
#
_entry.id   AF-A0A6G3MN11-F1
#
_cell.length_a   1.000
_cell.length_b   1.000
_cell.length_c   1.000
_cell.angle_alpha   90.00
_cell.angle_beta   90.00
_cell.angle_gamma   90.00
#
_symmetry.space_group_name_H-M   'P 1'
#
loop_
_entity.id
_entity.type
_entity.pdbx_description
1 polymer ?
#
loop_
_entity_poly.entity_id
_entity_poly.type
_entity_poly.pdbx_seq_one_letter_code
_entity_poly.pdbx_strand_id
1 'polypeptide(L)'
;NFFDSKILDSLVNDIFNVQSYDNNKILVGQNLDQPYDILIPDHTEYTDYVRWIENLPNQQNTSWLKLPKSAEYILQTYKLDQMLSDLLKITEISSKSIDQTTYCLSDSLSKKTNICYQFADN
;
A
#
# COMPACT_ATOMS: atom_id res chain seq x y z
N ASN A 1 -9.71 -16.09 15.74
CA ASN A 1 -10.46 -16.15 14.47
C ASN A 1 -9.98 -17.37 13.70
N PHE A 2 -10.89 -18.24 13.24
CA PHE A 2 -10.52 -19.49 12.56
C PHE A 2 -9.79 -19.24 11.22
N PHE A 3 -10.16 -18.18 10.49
CA PHE A 3 -9.52 -17.84 9.22
C PHE A 3 -8.08 -17.36 9.41
N ASP A 4 -7.83 -16.54 10.43
CA ASP A 4 -6.49 -16.03 10.72
C ASP A 4 -5.54 -17.17 11.11
N SER A 5 -6.03 -18.18 11.85
CA SER A 5 -5.25 -19.39 12.15
C SER A 5 -4.88 -20.15 10.88
N LYS A 6 -5.81 -20.34 9.94
CA LYS A 6 -5.53 -21.02 8.67
C LYS A 6 -4.55 -20.24 7.78
N ILE A 7 -4.62 -18.91 7.79
CA ILE A 7 -3.67 -18.05 7.08
C ILE A 7 -2.28 -18.20 7.70
N LEU A 8 -2.18 -18.16 9.02
CA LEU A 8 -0.92 -18.35 9.73
C LEU A 8 -0.31 -19.73 9.45
N ASP A 9 -1.12 -20.78 9.53
CA ASP A 9 -0.67 -22.14 9.23
C ASP A 9 -0.17 -22.25 7.78
N SER A 10 -0.84 -21.62 6.82
CA SER A 10 -0.38 -21.58 5.43
C SER A 10 0.94 -20.84 5.28
N LEU A 11 1.14 -19.74 6.01
CA LEU A 11 2.38 -18.95 5.96
C LEU A 11 3.54 -19.69 6.61
N VAL A 12 3.31 -20.35 7.74
CA VAL A 12 4.32 -21.16 8.44
C VAL A 12 4.74 -22.34 7.58
N ASN A 13 3.79 -23.08 6.99
CA ASN A 13 4.11 -24.21 6.11
C ASN A 13 4.87 -23.79 4.85
N ASP A 14 4.63 -22.57 4.38
CA ASP A 14 5.31 -22.02 3.22
C ASP A 14 6.73 -21.55 3.53
N ILE A 15 6.97 -20.89 4.67
CA ILE A 15 8.30 -20.39 5.06
C ILE A 15 9.14 -21.52 5.68
N PHE A 16 8.56 -22.41 6.45
CA PHE A 16 9.25 -23.48 7.19
C PHE A 16 9.03 -24.84 6.53
N ASN A 17 9.51 -24.98 5.30
CA ASN A 17 9.56 -26.25 4.58
C ASN A 17 11.02 -26.71 4.43
N VAL A 18 11.25 -27.99 4.18
CA VAL A 18 12.57 -28.56 3.85
C VAL A 18 13.19 -27.85 2.64
N GLN A 19 12.35 -27.44 1.69
CA GLN A 19 12.76 -26.66 0.51
C GLN A 19 13.26 -25.24 0.85
N SER A 20 13.03 -24.75 2.07
CA SER A 20 13.55 -23.45 2.55
C SER A 20 15.03 -23.44 2.84
N TYR A 21 15.63 -24.62 2.95
CA TYR A 21 17.07 -24.77 3.09
C TYR A 21 17.77 -24.92 1.73
N ASP A 22 17.03 -24.89 0.62
CA ASP A 22 17.63 -24.87 -0.71
C ASP A 22 18.01 -23.44 -1.08
N ASN A 23 19.22 -23.28 -1.62
CA ASN A 23 19.85 -22.00 -1.94
C ASN A 23 19.10 -21.23 -3.03
N ASN A 24 18.18 -21.88 -3.74
CA ASN A 24 17.39 -21.31 -4.84
C ASN A 24 15.93 -21.01 -4.47
N LYS A 25 15.58 -21.01 -3.17
CA LYS A 25 14.20 -20.68 -2.80
C LYS A 25 13.93 -19.19 -3.00
N ILE A 26 12.89 -18.93 -3.80
CA ILE A 26 12.33 -17.61 -4.03
C ILE A 26 11.41 -17.25 -2.85
N LEU A 27 11.73 -16.17 -2.13
CA LEU A 27 10.90 -15.61 -1.06
C LEU A 27 9.73 -14.79 -1.62
N VAL A 28 10.02 -13.98 -2.64
CA VAL A 28 9.03 -13.17 -3.35
C VAL A 28 9.26 -13.39 -4.83
N GLY A 29 8.25 -13.96 -5.50
CA GLY A 29 8.28 -14.18 -6.94
C GLY A 29 8.12 -12.88 -7.71
N GLN A 30 8.74 -12.84 -8.88
CA GLN A 30 8.65 -11.78 -9.86
C GLN A 30 7.18 -11.40 -10.10
N ASN A 31 6.89 -10.11 -10.04
CA ASN A 31 5.59 -9.54 -10.36
C ASN A 31 5.78 -8.34 -11.29
N LEU A 32 4.70 -7.85 -11.89
CA LEU A 32 4.74 -6.70 -12.81
C LEU A 32 5.41 -5.45 -12.21
N ASP A 33 5.35 -5.29 -10.89
CA ASP A 33 5.94 -4.18 -10.16
C ASP A 33 7.31 -4.51 -9.53
N GLN A 34 7.75 -5.77 -9.58
CA GLN A 34 9.04 -6.24 -9.07
C GLN A 34 9.70 -7.17 -10.08
N PRO A 35 10.61 -6.64 -10.91
CA PRO A 35 11.21 -7.39 -12.01
C PRO A 35 12.26 -8.41 -11.57
N TYR A 36 12.59 -8.49 -10.27
CA TYR A 36 13.60 -9.39 -9.74
C TYR A 36 13.00 -10.28 -8.65
N ASP A 37 13.36 -11.56 -8.69
CA ASP A 37 13.06 -12.50 -7.61
C ASP A 37 13.92 -12.16 -6.39
N ILE A 38 13.30 -12.18 -5.20
CA ILE A 38 14.04 -12.06 -3.94
C ILE A 38 14.37 -13.48 -3.49
N LEU A 39 15.66 -13.84 -3.56
CA LEU A 39 16.19 -15.12 -3.10
C LEU A 39 16.69 -15.01 -1.66
N ILE A 40 16.69 -16.14 -0.95
CA ILE A 40 17.36 -16.27 0.34
C ILE A 40 18.88 -16.15 0.10
N PRO A 41 19.61 -15.32 0.87
CA PRO A 41 21.06 -15.27 0.77
C PRO A 41 21.67 -16.57 1.35
N ASP A 42 22.64 -17.15 0.63
CA ASP A 42 23.36 -18.40 1.00
C ASP A 42 24.43 -18.19 2.10
N HIS A 43 24.57 -16.96 2.60
CA HIS A 43 25.59 -16.63 3.59
C HIS A 43 25.21 -17.16 4.97
N THR A 44 26.18 -17.64 5.74
CA THR A 44 25.95 -18.14 7.11
C THR A 44 26.21 -17.07 8.18
N GLU A 45 26.82 -15.93 7.81
CA GLU A 45 27.15 -14.86 8.75
C GLU A 45 26.03 -13.82 8.86
N TYR A 46 25.74 -13.41 10.09
CA TYR A 46 24.75 -12.37 10.41
C TYR A 46 25.03 -11.03 9.69
N THR A 47 26.30 -10.66 9.56
CA THR A 47 26.75 -9.42 8.89
C THR A 47 26.33 -9.36 7.43
N ASP A 48 26.44 -10.49 6.72
CA ASP A 48 26.03 -10.61 5.33
C ASP A 48 24.50 -10.58 5.20
N TYR A 49 23.75 -11.14 6.16
CA TYR A 49 22.30 -10.98 6.22
C TYR A 49 21.88 -9.53 6.40
N VAL A 50 22.54 -8.78 7.29
CA VAL A 50 22.24 -7.34 7.49
C VAL A 50 22.49 -6.56 6.22
N ARG A 51 23.63 -6.79 5.56
CA ARG A 51 23.94 -6.15 4.26
C ARG A 51 22.92 -6.52 3.20
N TRP A 52 22.44 -7.77 3.18
CA TRP A 52 21.38 -8.20 2.26
C TRP A 52 20.06 -7.45 2.52
N ILE A 53 19.65 -7.31 3.79
CA ILE A 53 18.45 -6.54 4.17
C ILE A 53 18.58 -5.08 3.75
N GLU A 54 19.75 -4.45 3.96
CA GLU A 54 20.00 -3.06 3.58
C GLU A 54 19.97 -2.83 2.06
N ASN A 55 20.31 -3.85 1.27
CA ASN A 55 20.25 -3.81 -0.19
C ASN A 55 18.84 -4.04 -0.76
N LEU A 56 17.85 -4.37 0.09
CA LEU A 56 16.48 -4.55 -0.38
C LEU A 56 15.85 -3.23 -0.83
N PRO A 57 14.96 -3.25 -1.84
CA PRO A 57 14.32 -2.04 -2.32
C PRO A 57 13.40 -1.44 -1.26
N ASN A 58 13.45 -0.12 -1.12
CA ASN A 58 12.60 0.64 -0.19
C ASN A 58 11.09 0.53 -0.49
N GLN A 59 10.73 0.21 -1.74
CA GLN A 59 9.34 0.01 -2.14
C GLN A 59 8.95 -1.46 -1.91
N GLN A 60 8.44 -1.73 -0.72
CA GLN A 60 7.81 -3.02 -0.42
C GLN A 60 6.41 -3.04 -1.04
N ASN A 61 6.22 -3.86 -2.07
CA ASN A 61 4.90 -4.09 -2.66
C ASN A 61 4.10 -5.07 -1.79
N THR A 62 2.78 -4.94 -1.75
CA THR A 62 1.83 -5.91 -1.16
C THR A 62 2.06 -7.36 -1.58
N SER A 63 2.71 -7.58 -2.73
CA SER A 63 3.17 -8.88 -3.22
C SER A 63 4.12 -9.61 -2.24
N TRP A 64 4.88 -8.89 -1.40
CA TRP A 64 5.74 -9.47 -0.36
C TRP A 64 4.95 -10.20 0.73
N LEU A 65 3.71 -9.77 0.94
CA LEU A 65 2.78 -10.34 1.89
C LEU A 65 1.86 -11.38 1.24
N LYS A 66 2.12 -11.74 -0.03
CA LYS A 66 1.23 -12.57 -0.87
C LYS A 66 -0.19 -11.99 -0.97
N LEU A 67 -0.31 -10.68 -0.78
CA LEU A 67 -1.57 -9.98 -0.96
C LEU A 67 -1.70 -9.54 -2.42
N PRO A 68 -2.92 -9.56 -2.98
CA PRO A 68 -3.15 -9.02 -4.30
C PRO A 68 -2.94 -7.51 -4.30
N LYS A 69 -2.51 -6.97 -5.45
CA LYS A 69 -2.33 -5.52 -5.67
C LYS A 69 -3.58 -4.68 -5.34
N SER A 70 -4.77 -5.29 -5.39
CA SER A 70 -6.01 -4.64 -4.95
C SER A 70 -5.96 -4.16 -3.49
N ALA A 71 -5.22 -4.83 -2.61
CA ALA A 71 -5.05 -4.39 -1.23
C ALA A 71 -4.30 -3.05 -1.15
N GLU A 72 -3.31 -2.85 -2.02
CA GLU A 72 -2.56 -1.60 -2.12
C GLU A 72 -3.46 -0.46 -2.60
N TYR A 73 -4.26 -0.71 -3.64
CA TYR A 73 -5.21 0.28 -4.15
C TYR A 73 -6.23 0.68 -3.07
N ILE A 74 -6.79 -0.28 -2.33
CA ILE A 74 -7.74 0.01 -1.25
C ILE A 74 -7.06 0.84 -0.15
N LEU A 75 -5.86 0.47 0.27
CA LEU A 75 -5.10 1.23 1.28
C LEU A 75 -4.79 2.65 0.79
N GLN A 76 -4.41 2.80 -0.46
CA GLN A 76 -4.11 4.09 -1.06
C GLN A 76 -5.35 4.97 -1.14
N THR A 77 -6.49 4.44 -1.58
CA THR A 77 -7.78 5.16 -1.58
C THR A 77 -8.16 5.60 -0.18
N TYR A 78 -8.06 4.72 0.82
CA TYR A 78 -8.36 5.07 2.21
C TYR A 78 -7.47 6.21 2.72
N LYS A 79 -6.17 6.15 2.42
CA LYS A 79 -5.22 7.21 2.79
C LYS A 79 -5.54 8.53 2.10
N LEU A 80 -5.92 8.49 0.82
CA LEU A 80 -6.35 9.67 0.07
C LEU A 80 -7.62 10.28 0.69
N ASP A 81 -8.61 9.48 1.01
CA ASP A 81 -9.85 9.93 1.64
C ASP A 81 -9.59 10.57 3.02
N GLN A 82 -8.67 9.97 3.80
CA GLN A 82 -8.25 10.53 5.07
C GLN A 82 -7.53 11.88 4.88
N MET A 83 -6.59 11.96 3.94
CA MET A 83 -5.88 13.21 3.63
C MET A 83 -6.84 14.31 3.15
N LEU A 84 -7.77 13.97 2.26
CA LEU A 84 -8.79 14.91 1.79
C LEU A 84 -9.69 15.38 2.93
N SER A 85 -10.11 14.47 3.82
CA SER A 85 -10.90 14.81 5.00
C SER A 85 -10.15 15.75 5.94
N ASP A 86 -8.86 15.51 6.14
CA ASP A 86 -8.03 16.35 7.01
C ASP A 86 -7.77 17.73 6.38
N LEU A 87 -7.52 17.80 5.07
CA LEU A 87 -7.44 19.07 4.34
C LEU A 87 -8.74 19.87 4.43
N LEU A 88 -9.89 19.22 4.24
CA LEU A 88 -11.20 19.88 4.35
C LEU A 88 -11.41 20.48 5.74
N LYS A 89 -11.09 19.73 6.81
CA LYS A 89 -11.16 20.25 8.18
C LYS A 89 -10.24 21.46 8.38
N ILE A 90 -9.00 21.41 7.87
CA ILE A 90 -8.06 22.55 7.94
C ILE A 90 -8.64 23.77 7.22
N THR A 91 -9.22 23.59 6.04
CA THR A 91 -9.84 24.69 5.29
C THR A 91 -11.07 25.27 5.99
N GLU A 92 -11.90 24.43 6.60
CA GLU A 92 -13.06 24.86 7.37
C GLU A 92 -12.64 25.70 8.59
N ILE A 93 -11.64 25.21 9.34
CA ILE A 93 -11.10 25.93 10.50
C ILE A 93 -10.49 27.27 10.06
N SER A 94 -9.69 27.27 8.98
CA SER A 94 -9.10 28.50 8.43
C SER A 94 -10.16 29.49 7.94
N SER A 95 -11.29 29.01 7.40
CA SER A 95 -12.38 29.88 6.95
C SER A 95 -13.16 30.49 8.11
N LYS A 96 -13.27 29.80 9.25
CA LYS A 96 -13.96 30.29 10.46
C LYS A 96 -13.14 31.30 11.26
N SER A 97 -11.82 31.35 11.09
CA SER A 97 -10.95 32.32 11.76
C SER A 97 -10.65 33.57 10.92
N ILE A 98 -11.05 33.59 9.65
CA ILE A 98 -10.87 34.72 8.73
C ILE A 98 -12.24 35.35 8.47
N ASP A 99 -12.68 36.17 9.42
CA ASP A 99 -13.57 37.27 9.08
C ASP A 99 -12.78 38.26 8.20
N GLN A 100 -13.26 38.45 6.96
CA GLN A 100 -12.76 39.40 5.94
C GLN A 100 -11.53 38.97 5.14
N THR A 101 -11.72 38.08 4.16
CA THR A 101 -11.46 38.38 2.73
C THR A 101 -11.86 37.17 1.89
N THR A 102 -13.02 37.29 1.25
CA THR A 102 -13.51 36.37 0.21
C THR A 102 -12.51 36.36 -0.96
N TYR A 103 -11.83 35.23 -1.18
CA TYR A 103 -11.29 34.88 -2.49
C TYR A 103 -11.90 33.57 -2.97
N CYS A 104 -12.45 33.66 -4.18
CA CYS A 104 -13.44 32.77 -4.76
C CYS A 104 -12.91 31.34 -4.98
N LEU A 105 -13.57 30.35 -4.35
CA LEU A 105 -13.47 28.93 -4.73
C LEU A 105 -14.83 28.36 -5.20
N SER A 106 -15.81 29.22 -5.46
CA SER A 106 -17.16 28.84 -5.90
C SER A 106 -17.22 28.22 -7.31
N ASP A 107 -16.14 28.30 -8.10
CA ASP A 107 -16.10 27.74 -9.46
C ASP A 107 -15.80 26.23 -9.52
N SER A 108 -15.28 25.63 -8.45
CA SER A 108 -14.93 24.19 -8.44
C SER A 108 -16.09 23.29 -7.99
N LEU A 109 -17.04 23.82 -7.21
CA LEU A 109 -18.21 23.06 -6.76
C LEU A 109 -19.23 22.85 -7.90
N SER A 110 -19.35 23.83 -8.80
CA SER A 110 -20.26 23.75 -9.97
C SER A 110 -19.81 22.72 -11.03
N LYS A 111 -18.51 22.41 -11.10
CA LYS A 111 -18.01 21.35 -11.99
C LYS A 111 -18.23 19.95 -11.40
N LYS A 112 -18.09 19.81 -10.07
CA LYS A 112 -18.29 18.52 -9.40
C LYS A 112 -19.76 18.08 -9.41
N THR A 113 -20.71 19.00 -9.29
CA THR A 113 -22.14 18.67 -9.40
C THR A 113 -22.50 18.25 -10.82
N ASN A 114 -22.00 18.92 -11.86
CA ASN A 114 -22.30 18.54 -13.25
C ASN A 114 -21.74 17.17 -13.65
N ILE A 115 -20.58 16.76 -13.14
CA ILE A 115 -20.03 15.43 -13.41
C ILE A 115 -20.88 14.34 -12.76
N CYS A 116 -21.35 14.53 -11.53
CA CYS A 116 -22.19 13.53 -10.85
C CYS A 116 -23.55 13.31 -11.53
N TYR A 117 -24.15 14.34 -12.14
CA TYR A 117 -25.40 14.18 -12.88
C TYR A 117 -25.19 13.51 -14.25
N GLN A 118 -24.02 13.67 -14.89
CA GLN A 118 -23.76 13.02 -16.20
C GLN A 118 -23.50 11.51 -16.12
N PHE A 119 -23.23 10.96 -14.94
CA PHE A 119 -23.04 9.52 -14.73
C PHE A 119 -24.28 8.82 -14.14
N ALA A 120 -25.36 9.55 -13.84
CA ALA A 120 -26.60 8.98 -13.29
C ALA A 120 -27.63 8.59 -14.37
N ASP A 121 -27.47 9.09 -15.61
CA ASP A 121 -28.41 8.91 -16.72
C ASP A 121 -27.89 8.00 -17.87
N ASN A 122 -26.93 7.11 -17.60
CA ASN A 122 -26.49 6.06 -18.54
C ASN A 122 -26.51 4.67 -17.89
#